data_AF-A0A662T980-F1
#
_entry.id   AF-A0A662T980-F1
#
_cell.length_a   1.000
_cell.length_b   1.000
_cell.length_c   1.000
_cell.angle_alpha   90.00
_cell.angle_beta   90.00
_cell.angle_gamma   90.00
#
_symmetry.space_group_name_H-M   'P 1'
#
loop_
_entity.id
_entity.type
_entity.pdbx_description
1 polymer ?
#
loop_
_entity_poly.entity_id
_entity_poly.type
_entity_poly.pdbx_seq_one_letter_code
_entity_poly.pdbx_strand_id
1 'polypeptide(L)'
;MEFDSAFNIRPDLAKSWEIKENGTLYIFHLYENATWHDGTPITAEDVKFCLDIARIEGGVEELLKRLESPEKRIRIKKELISGLPEWRSLAGKYGWGFTVVSCKGEEFKGLKLTDIARRMGKDPFNACIELLKH
;
A
#
# COMPACT_ATOMS: atom_id res chain seq x y z
N MET A 1 -11.01 1.96 0.30
CA MET A 1 -10.79 3.34 -0.22
C MET A 1 -10.17 3.18 -1.58
N GLU A 2 -10.61 3.95 -2.56
CA GLU A 2 -10.07 3.92 -3.92
C GLU A 2 -9.43 5.26 -4.28
N PHE A 3 -8.46 5.26 -5.18
CA PHE A 3 -7.89 6.49 -5.74
C PHE A 3 -8.45 6.70 -7.14
N ASP A 4 -8.97 7.90 -7.42
CA ASP A 4 -9.34 8.27 -8.78
C ASP A 4 -8.12 8.55 -9.65
N SER A 5 -8.35 8.80 -10.95
CA SER A 5 -7.28 9.09 -11.91
C SER A 5 -6.46 10.35 -11.58
N ALA A 6 -6.94 11.20 -10.67
CA ALA A 6 -6.27 12.39 -10.16
C ALA A 6 -5.68 12.20 -8.75
N PHE A 7 -5.63 10.96 -8.25
CA PHE A 7 -5.14 10.59 -6.92
C PHE A 7 -5.93 11.17 -5.74
N ASN A 8 -7.18 11.57 -5.96
CA ASN A 8 -8.07 11.89 -4.85
C ASN A 8 -8.59 10.60 -4.24
N ILE A 9 -8.66 10.55 -2.91
CA ILE A 9 -9.25 9.43 -2.18
C ILE A 9 -10.77 9.50 -2.34
N ARG A 10 -11.37 8.40 -2.79
CA ARG A 10 -12.82 8.23 -2.87
C ARG A 10 -13.31 7.10 -1.97
N PRO A 11 -14.57 7.19 -1.50
CA PRO A 11 -15.25 6.10 -0.82
C PRO A 11 -15.23 4.82 -1.65
N ASP A 12 -15.06 3.70 -0.97
CA ASP A 12 -15.12 2.35 -1.55
C ASP A 12 -15.76 1.48 -0.46
N LEU A 13 -15.05 0.62 0.27
CA LEU A 13 -15.67 -0.12 1.39
C LEU A 13 -16.16 0.78 2.53
N ALA A 14 -15.46 1.90 2.79
CA ALA A 14 -15.86 2.91 3.75
C ALA A 14 -16.50 4.11 3.03
N LYS A 15 -17.67 4.56 3.52
CA LYS A 15 -18.39 5.74 3.04
C LYS A 15 -17.73 7.05 3.48
N SER A 16 -17.09 7.05 4.64
CA SER A 16 -16.31 8.17 5.17
C SER A 16 -15.29 7.69 6.19
N TRP A 17 -14.36 8.56 6.56
CA TRP A 17 -13.41 8.33 7.63
C TRP A 17 -13.08 9.62 8.38
N GLU A 18 -12.71 9.49 9.64
CA GLU A 18 -12.24 10.57 10.49
C GLU A 18 -10.79 10.30 10.90
N ILE A 19 -10.01 11.38 10.99
CA ILE A 19 -8.63 11.35 11.47
C ILE A 19 -8.59 12.20 12.75
N LYS A 20 -8.21 11.57 13.86
CA LYS A 20 -8.11 12.19 15.19
C LYS A 20 -6.71 11.99 15.75
N GLU A 21 -6.46 12.62 16.91
CA GLU A 21 -5.21 12.46 17.66
C GLU A 21 -3.95 12.73 16.81
N ASN A 22 -3.94 13.84 16.06
CA ASN A 22 -2.83 14.21 15.18
C ASN A 22 -2.44 13.10 14.17
N GLY A 23 -3.40 12.26 13.76
CA GLY A 23 -3.17 11.22 12.76
C GLY A 23 -2.80 9.85 13.33
N THR A 24 -3.00 9.61 14.63
CA THR A 24 -2.82 8.27 15.22
C THR A 24 -4.11 7.48 15.35
N LEU A 25 -5.27 8.14 15.30
CA LEU A 25 -6.58 7.49 15.36
C LEU A 25 -7.34 7.69 14.05
N TYR A 26 -7.63 6.58 13.36
CA TYR A 26 -8.47 6.56 12.16
C TYR A 26 -9.77 5.83 12.48
N ILE A 27 -10.92 6.47 12.21
CA ILE A 27 -12.25 5.87 12.37
C ILE A 27 -12.85 5.74 10.98
N PHE A 28 -13.19 4.52 10.57
CA PHE A 28 -13.79 4.24 9.27
C PHE A 28 -15.27 3.93 9.42
N HIS A 29 -16.11 4.60 8.64
CA HIS A 29 -17.55 4.35 8.60
C HIS A 29 -17.86 3.52 7.37
N LEU A 30 -18.30 2.27 7.56
CA LEU A 30 -18.61 1.34 6.47
C LEU A 30 -19.99 1.60 5.87
N TYR A 31 -20.23 1.11 4.64
CA TYR A 31 -21.58 1.02 4.09
C TYR A 31 -22.38 -0.06 4.82
N GLU A 32 -23.60 0.26 5.24
CA GLU A 32 -24.48 -0.66 6.00
C GLU A 32 -24.92 -1.88 5.17
N ASN A 33 -24.87 -1.76 3.84
CA ASN A 33 -25.20 -2.80 2.89
C ASN A 33 -23.93 -3.38 2.20
N ALA A 34 -22.74 -3.16 2.76
CA ALA A 34 -21.53 -3.76 2.23
C ALA A 34 -21.58 -5.28 2.38
N THR A 35 -21.41 -6.00 1.27
CA THR A 35 -21.39 -7.46 1.25
C THR A 35 -20.17 -7.96 0.49
N TRP A 36 -19.68 -9.13 0.88
CA TRP A 36 -18.77 -9.94 0.09
C TRP A 36 -19.41 -10.38 -1.23
N HIS A 37 -18.61 -10.92 -2.15
CA HIS A 37 -19.09 -11.38 -3.45
C HIS A 37 -20.14 -12.51 -3.37
N ASP A 38 -20.23 -13.20 -2.24
CA ASP A 38 -21.22 -14.25 -1.96
C ASP A 38 -22.49 -13.72 -1.27
N GLY A 39 -22.57 -12.41 -1.00
CA GLY A 39 -23.69 -11.76 -0.33
C GLY A 39 -23.57 -11.70 1.20
N THR A 40 -22.54 -12.27 1.81
CA THR A 40 -22.31 -12.18 3.26
C THR A 40 -22.02 -10.72 3.66
N PRO A 41 -22.70 -10.14 4.67
CA PRO A 41 -22.41 -8.79 5.14
C PRO A 41 -20.97 -8.62 5.62
N ILE A 42 -20.36 -7.48 5.32
CA ILE A 42 -19.03 -7.12 5.80
C ILE A 42 -19.16 -6.43 7.16
N THR A 43 -18.43 -6.92 8.16
CA THR A 43 -18.41 -6.37 9.52
C THR A 43 -17.09 -5.69 9.86
N ALA A 44 -17.06 -4.94 10.97
CA ALA A 44 -15.83 -4.34 11.48
C ALA A 44 -14.81 -5.41 11.91
N GLU A 45 -15.27 -6.55 12.42
CA GLU A 45 -14.46 -7.72 12.76
C GLU A 45 -13.73 -8.28 11.53
N ASP A 46 -14.39 -8.34 10.38
CA ASP A 46 -13.76 -8.80 9.14
C ASP A 46 -12.65 -7.84 8.68
N VAL A 47 -12.92 -6.53 8.76
CA VAL A 47 -11.92 -5.50 8.44
C VAL A 47 -10.73 -5.59 9.39
N LYS A 48 -10.99 -5.78 10.69
CA LYS A 48 -9.94 -5.98 11.70
C LYS A 48 -9.13 -7.23 11.40
N PHE A 49 -9.78 -8.34 11.05
CA PHE A 49 -9.11 -9.60 10.71
C PHE A 49 -8.19 -9.45 9.50
N CYS A 50 -8.61 -8.75 8.44
CA CYS A 50 -7.76 -8.46 7.29
C CYS A 50 -6.53 -7.61 7.67
N LEU A 51 -6.71 -6.59 8.52
CA LEU A 51 -5.60 -5.78 9.03
C LEU A 51 -4.65 -6.60 9.90
N ASP A 52 -5.18 -7.50 10.72
CA ASP A 52 -4.38 -8.39 11.55
C ASP A 52 -3.61 -9.41 10.71
N ILE A 53 -4.19 -9.97 9.63
CA ILE A 53 -3.45 -10.80 8.67
C ILE A 53 -2.29 -10.03 8.03
N ALA A 54 -2.56 -8.80 7.57
CA ALA A 54 -1.51 -7.94 7.01
C ALA A 54 -0.37 -7.68 8.03
N ARG A 55 -0.69 -7.66 9.34
CA ARG A 55 0.29 -7.59 10.42
C ARG A 55 0.98 -8.93 10.72
N ILE A 56 0.27 -10.06 10.57
CA ILE A 56 0.78 -11.43 10.80
C ILE A 56 1.82 -11.83 9.75
N GLU A 57 1.77 -11.29 8.53
CA GLU A 57 2.89 -11.43 7.57
C GLU A 57 4.19 -10.73 8.04
N GLY A 58 4.16 -10.10 9.22
CA GLY A 58 5.27 -9.49 9.94
C GLY A 58 5.43 -7.99 9.68
N GLY A 59 4.49 -7.40 8.94
CA GLY A 59 4.45 -5.97 8.66
C GLY A 59 5.70 -5.44 7.94
N VAL A 60 5.91 -4.13 8.01
CA VAL A 60 7.04 -3.45 7.37
C VAL A 60 8.38 -3.95 7.92
N GLU A 61 8.47 -4.27 9.21
CA GLU A 61 9.72 -4.71 9.84
C GLU A 61 10.20 -6.08 9.33
N GLU A 62 9.31 -7.07 9.25
CA GLU A 62 9.65 -8.39 8.71
C GLU A 62 9.89 -8.34 7.20
N LEU A 63 9.14 -7.48 6.49
CA LEU A 63 9.42 -7.18 5.09
C LEU A 63 10.84 -6.60 4.93
N LEU A 64 11.24 -5.66 5.77
CA LEU A 64 12.59 -5.09 5.77
C LEU A 64 13.66 -6.15 6.05
N LYS A 65 13.45 -7.04 7.04
CA LYS A 65 14.35 -8.18 7.32
C LYS A 65 14.48 -9.12 6.12
N ARG A 66 13.38 -9.48 5.47
CA ARG A 66 13.40 -10.29 4.24
C ARG A 66 14.16 -9.59 3.12
N LEU A 67 13.99 -8.28 3.03
CA LEU A 67 14.73 -7.43 2.10
C LEU A 67 16.19 -7.25 2.51
N GLU A 68 16.72 -7.70 3.64
CA GLU A 68 18.18 -7.60 3.89
C GLU A 68 18.98 -8.59 3.02
N SER A 69 18.39 -9.75 2.71
CA SER A 69 19.01 -10.76 1.86
C SER A 69 19.02 -10.33 0.37
N PRO A 70 20.19 -10.28 -0.29
CA PRO A 70 20.29 -9.93 -1.71
C PRO A 70 19.47 -10.85 -2.63
N GLU A 71 19.44 -12.14 -2.34
CA GLU A 71 18.71 -13.15 -3.12
C GLU A 71 17.20 -12.95 -3.01
N LYS A 72 16.70 -12.71 -1.79
CA LYS A 72 15.28 -12.42 -1.55
C LYS A 72 14.89 -11.08 -2.19
N ARG A 73 15.75 -10.05 -2.13
CA ARG A 73 15.53 -8.77 -2.83
C ARG A 73 15.34 -8.97 -4.32
N ILE A 74 16.22 -9.74 -4.96
CA ILE A 74 16.14 -10.01 -6.41
C ILE A 74 14.85 -10.74 -6.75
N ARG A 75 14.48 -11.76 -5.95
CA ARG A 75 13.24 -12.51 -6.14
C ARG A 75 12.01 -11.60 -6.00
N ILE A 76 11.90 -10.86 -4.90
CA ILE A 76 10.78 -9.95 -4.62
C ILE A 76 10.68 -8.87 -5.71
N LYS A 77 11.82 -8.29 -6.14
CA LYS A 77 11.87 -7.32 -7.24
C LYS A 77 11.38 -7.94 -8.54
N LYS A 78 11.79 -9.18 -8.85
CA LYS A 78 11.34 -9.91 -10.04
C LYS A 78 9.84 -10.15 -10.00
N GLU A 79 9.31 -10.67 -8.89
CA GLU A 79 7.88 -10.94 -8.69
C GLU A 79 7.04 -9.66 -8.77
N LEU A 80 7.53 -8.55 -8.20
CA LEU A 80 6.90 -7.24 -8.33
C LEU A 80 6.93 -6.67 -9.75
N ILE A 81 7.87 -7.08 -10.61
CA ILE A 81 7.92 -6.57 -12.00
C ILE A 81 7.18 -7.50 -12.95
N SER A 82 7.35 -8.82 -12.81
CA SER A 82 6.77 -9.81 -13.72
C SER A 82 5.34 -10.21 -13.33
N GLY A 83 4.93 -9.95 -12.09
CA GLY A 83 3.75 -10.59 -11.51
C GLY A 83 3.99 -12.07 -11.18
N LEU A 84 3.05 -12.65 -10.44
CA LEU A 84 2.92 -14.09 -10.24
C LEU A 84 1.78 -14.62 -11.12
N PRO A 85 1.75 -15.91 -11.49
CA PRO A 85 0.73 -16.46 -12.39
C PRO A 85 -0.72 -16.14 -11.99
N GLU A 86 -0.99 -16.16 -10.68
CA GLU A 86 -2.29 -15.86 -10.06
C GLU A 86 -2.41 -14.41 -9.57
N TRP A 87 -1.35 -13.60 -9.68
CA TRP A 87 -1.29 -12.26 -9.08
C TRP A 87 -0.75 -11.22 -10.07
N ARG A 88 -1.64 -10.34 -10.53
CA ARG A 88 -1.29 -9.24 -11.44
C ARG A 88 -0.50 -8.17 -10.68
N SER A 89 0.79 -8.03 -10.98
CA SER A 89 1.56 -6.91 -10.43
C SER A 89 1.07 -5.57 -10.99
N LEU A 90 0.73 -4.64 -10.09
CA LEU A 90 0.45 -3.24 -10.43
C LEU A 90 1.65 -2.56 -11.10
N ALA A 91 2.87 -2.80 -10.59
CA ALA A 91 4.10 -2.26 -11.16
C ALA A 91 4.44 -2.89 -12.51
N GLY A 92 4.12 -4.18 -12.71
CA GLY A 92 4.31 -4.87 -13.99
C GLY A 92 3.35 -4.41 -15.08
N LYS A 93 2.10 -4.13 -14.72
CA LYS A 93 1.05 -3.75 -15.70
C LYS A 93 1.04 -2.25 -16.03
N TYR A 94 1.30 -1.40 -15.03
CA TYR A 94 1.14 0.05 -15.18
C TYR A 94 2.44 0.84 -14.93
N GLY A 95 3.52 0.17 -14.52
CA GLY A 95 4.76 0.83 -14.13
C GLY A 95 4.66 1.51 -12.76
N TRP A 96 5.79 1.93 -12.22
CA TRP A 96 5.88 2.59 -10.90
C TRP A 96 5.28 4.01 -10.87
N GLY A 97 4.83 4.55 -12.02
CA GLY A 97 4.30 5.91 -12.14
C GLY A 97 2.92 6.13 -11.49
N PHE A 98 2.28 5.06 -11.04
CA PHE A 98 1.00 5.09 -10.33
C PHE A 98 1.16 4.95 -8.81
N THR A 99 2.37 4.67 -8.32
CA THR A 99 2.64 4.62 -6.89
C THR A 99 2.89 6.04 -6.38
N VAL A 100 1.95 6.58 -5.60
CA VAL A 100 2.09 7.87 -4.92
C VAL A 100 2.44 7.62 -3.46
N VAL A 101 3.46 8.31 -2.97
CA VAL A 101 3.90 8.18 -1.58
C VAL A 101 3.04 9.11 -0.73
N SER A 102 2.24 8.52 0.18
CA SER A 102 1.39 9.25 1.11
C SER A 102 1.94 9.29 2.53
N CYS A 103 3.05 8.60 2.82
CA CYS A 103 3.62 8.50 4.17
C CYS A 103 5.09 8.98 4.25
N LYS A 104 5.39 9.59 5.40
CA LYS A 104 6.67 10.13 5.93
C LYS A 104 7.56 11.00 5.01
N GLY A 105 7.95 12.16 5.55
CA GLY A 105 8.66 13.23 4.85
C GLY A 105 7.68 14.16 4.14
N GLU A 106 7.37 15.33 4.74
CA GLU A 106 6.49 16.32 4.08
C GLU A 106 6.98 16.68 2.67
N GLU A 107 8.29 16.63 2.47
CA GLU A 107 8.98 16.87 1.19
C GLU A 107 8.66 15.85 0.08
N PHE A 108 8.20 14.64 0.42
CA PHE A 108 7.88 13.57 -0.54
C PHE A 108 6.38 13.29 -0.67
N LYS A 109 5.56 13.87 0.21
CA LYS A 109 4.12 13.65 0.25
C LYS A 109 3.46 14.09 -1.06
N GLY A 110 2.69 13.18 -1.67
CA GLY A 110 1.96 13.45 -2.91
C GLY A 110 2.81 13.38 -4.18
N LEU A 111 4.11 13.09 -4.08
CA LEU A 111 4.95 12.85 -5.25
C LEU A 111 4.82 11.40 -5.72
N LYS A 112 4.95 11.21 -7.03
CA LYS A 112 5.07 9.88 -7.62
C LYS A 112 6.40 9.27 -7.21
N LEU A 113 6.39 7.97 -6.92
CA LEU A 113 7.59 7.22 -6.56
C LEU A 113 8.66 7.30 -7.65
N THR A 114 8.29 7.42 -8.92
CA THR A 114 9.23 7.65 -10.03
C THR A 114 9.97 8.98 -9.93
N ASP A 115 9.30 10.03 -9.46
CA ASP A 115 9.91 11.35 -9.31
C ASP A 115 10.80 11.38 -8.06
N ILE A 116 10.37 10.72 -6.98
CA ILE A 116 11.20 10.53 -5.78
C ILE A 116 12.46 9.72 -6.12
N ALA A 117 12.31 8.62 -6.86
CA ALA A 117 13.42 7.78 -7.30
C ALA A 117 14.45 8.57 -8.13
N ARG A 118 13.97 9.43 -9.05
CA ARG A 118 14.82 10.32 -9.83
C ARG A 118 15.60 11.30 -8.95
N ARG A 119 14.95 11.89 -7.93
CA ARG A 119 15.60 12.79 -6.96
C ARG A 119 16.64 12.07 -6.10
N MET A 120 16.40 10.81 -5.76
CA MET A 120 17.32 9.98 -4.98
C MET A 120 18.45 9.36 -5.83
N GLY A 121 18.40 9.48 -7.16
CA GLY A 121 19.34 8.80 -8.06
C GLY A 121 19.23 7.26 -8.01
N LYS A 122 18.06 6.73 -7.64
CA LYS A 122 17.80 5.31 -7.44
C LYS A 122 16.69 4.84 -8.39
N ASP A 123 16.55 3.53 -8.59
CA ASP A 123 15.34 2.98 -9.21
C ASP A 123 14.16 2.98 -8.23
N PRO A 124 12.90 3.01 -8.71
CA PRO A 124 11.71 3.12 -7.86
C PRO A 124 11.61 2.08 -6.74
N PHE A 125 12.06 0.85 -6.99
CA PHE A 125 12.05 -0.20 -5.98
C PHE A 125 13.01 0.14 -4.81
N ASN A 126 14.24 0.57 -5.13
CA ASN A 126 15.21 0.95 -4.10
C ASN A 126 14.82 2.24 -3.37
N ALA A 127 14.21 3.21 -4.08
CA ALA A 127 13.65 4.40 -3.45
C ALA A 127 12.53 4.06 -2.46
N CYS A 128 11.64 3.12 -2.82
CA CYS A 128 10.57 2.63 -1.94
C CYS A 128 11.15 1.98 -0.66
N ILE A 129 12.17 1.13 -0.79
CA ILE A 129 12.80 0.49 0.38
C ILE A 129 13.42 1.52 1.32
N GLU A 130 14.07 2.55 0.78
CA GLU A 130 14.67 3.61 1.60
C GLU A 130 13.61 4.42 2.36
N LEU A 131 12.49 4.75 1.70
CA LEU A 131 11.36 5.41 2.36
C LEU A 131 10.75 4.56 3.48
N LEU A 132 10.75 3.23 3.33
CA LEU A 132 10.24 2.31 4.35
C LEU A 132 11.18 2.15 5.56
N LYS A 133 12.46 2.53 5.45
CA LYS A 133 13.45 2.39 6.54
C LYS A 133 13.46 3.54 7.54
N HIS A 134 12.76 4.64 7.26
CA HIS A 134 12.79 5.88 8.06
C HIS A 134 11.44 6.28 8.63
#